data_AF-A0A7V2JYI1-F1
#
_entry.id   AF-A0A7V2JYI1-F1
#
_cell.length_a   1.000
_cell.length_b   1.000
_cell.length_c   1.000
_cell.angle_alpha   90.00
_cell.angle_beta   90.00
_cell.angle_gamma   90.00
#
_symmetry.space_group_name_H-M   'P 1'
#
loop_
_entity.id
_entity.type
_entity.pdbx_description
1 polymer ?
#
loop_
_entity_poly.entity_id
_entity_poly.type
_entity_poly.pdbx_seq_one_letter_code
_entity_poly.pdbx_strand_id
1 'polypeptide(L)'
;MNEEYNDSAAVVNDSVNPVRNFSPAWFAVIMGTGILVTTSISYASYIPALRTVGQVLFYINAVLFALFLTPWIMRWLFYRKEALQDLNHPINANFYPTFPAAIVILGSNFMLIEKLFNVGLWMWVVGSPITVIFAFVVPYITFKGEHVTLDHISPALFIPPVALLVIPIVGSSFIGHFTGWADEWIIFANYFGLGAGFFIYLALLAVS
;
A
#
# COMPACT_ATOMS: atom_id res chain seq x y z
N MET A 1 -12.08 33.46 32.07
CA MET A 1 -11.39 33.96 30.86
C MET A 1 -10.13 33.17 30.50
N ASN A 2 -9.48 32.47 31.44
CA ASN A 2 -8.26 31.67 31.16
C ASN A 2 -8.54 30.19 30.80
N GLU A 3 -9.71 29.64 31.13
CA GLU A 3 -10.08 28.25 30.81
C GLU A 3 -10.51 28.09 29.35
N GLU A 4 -11.31 29.02 28.82
CA GLU A 4 -11.78 29.03 27.42
C GLU A 4 -10.63 29.17 26.40
N TYR A 5 -9.58 29.92 26.74
CA TYR A 5 -8.37 30.04 25.93
C TYR A 5 -7.53 28.75 25.94
N ASN A 6 -7.49 28.05 27.07
CA ASN A 6 -6.74 26.81 27.21
C ASN A 6 -7.44 25.64 26.50
N ASP A 7 -8.78 25.61 26.53
CA ASP A 7 -9.59 24.64 25.76
C ASP A 7 -9.48 24.89 24.26
N SER A 8 -9.50 26.17 23.84
CA SER A 8 -9.28 26.54 22.43
C SER A 8 -7.86 26.17 21.95
N ALA A 9 -6.83 26.36 22.79
CA ALA A 9 -5.46 25.99 22.46
C ALA A 9 -5.26 24.45 22.46
N ALA A 10 -5.94 23.72 23.34
CA ALA A 10 -5.92 22.25 23.35
C ALA A 10 -6.61 21.66 22.11
N VAL A 11 -7.78 22.18 21.71
CA VAL A 11 -8.50 21.77 20.50
C VAL A 11 -7.75 22.13 19.22
N VAL A 12 -7.10 23.32 19.18
CA VAL A 12 -6.25 23.73 18.05
C VAL A 12 -5.01 22.84 17.96
N ASN A 13 -4.35 22.52 19.07
CA ASN A 13 -3.18 21.63 19.07
C ASN A 13 -3.54 20.17 18.71
N ASP A 14 -4.76 19.75 19.07
CA ASP A 14 -5.31 18.44 18.68
C ASP A 14 -5.60 18.34 17.17
N SER A 15 -5.94 19.47 16.51
CA SER A 15 -6.23 19.53 15.07
C SER A 15 -4.98 19.57 14.17
N VAL A 16 -3.80 19.90 14.71
CA VAL A 16 -2.57 20.09 13.93
C VAL A 16 -1.57 18.93 14.12
N ASN A 17 -1.90 17.92 14.93
CA ASN A 17 -0.96 16.82 15.20
C ASN A 17 -0.73 15.96 13.92
N PRO A 18 0.46 16.05 13.27
CA PRO A 18 0.70 15.40 11.98
C PRO A 18 0.64 13.87 12.07
N VAL A 19 0.87 13.32 13.25
CA VAL A 19 0.81 11.87 13.51
C VAL A 19 -0.64 11.40 13.61
N ARG A 20 -1.52 12.20 14.22
CA ARG A 20 -2.94 11.86 14.40
C ARG A 20 -3.71 11.88 13.09
N ASN A 21 -3.41 12.86 12.24
CA ASN A 21 -4.10 13.09 10.95
C ASN A 21 -3.41 12.42 9.76
N PHE A 22 -2.41 11.56 10.00
CA PHE A 22 -1.67 10.92 8.92
C PHE A 22 -2.54 9.91 8.16
N SER A 23 -2.92 10.25 6.92
CA SER A 23 -3.73 9.38 6.06
C SER A 23 -2.90 8.26 5.43
N PRO A 24 -3.41 7.01 5.38
CA PRO A 24 -2.77 5.93 4.63
C PRO A 24 -2.62 6.23 3.13
N ALA A 25 -3.38 7.19 2.59
CA ALA A 25 -3.28 7.59 1.18
C ALA A 25 -1.87 8.06 0.77
N TRP A 26 -1.03 8.53 1.70
CA TRP A 26 0.36 8.90 1.41
C TRP A 26 1.20 7.72 0.92
N PHE A 27 0.87 6.48 1.28
CA PHE A 27 1.55 5.29 0.75
C PHE A 27 1.25 5.04 -0.74
N ALA A 28 0.21 5.65 -1.32
CA ALA A 28 -0.02 5.63 -2.76
C ALA A 28 1.11 6.33 -3.54
N VAL A 29 1.73 7.37 -2.95
CA VAL A 29 2.91 8.03 -3.55
C VAL A 29 4.05 7.03 -3.67
N ILE A 30 4.32 6.27 -2.61
CA ILE A 30 5.42 5.29 -2.58
C ILE A 30 5.16 4.14 -3.57
N MET A 31 3.91 3.70 -3.65
CA MET A 31 3.46 2.70 -4.61
C MET A 31 3.71 3.16 -6.05
N GLY A 32 3.22 4.36 -6.40
CA GLY A 32 3.35 4.93 -7.74
C GLY A 32 4.80 5.19 -8.12
N THR A 33 5.58 5.82 -7.24
CA THR A 33 7.01 6.04 -7.46
C THR A 33 7.77 4.72 -7.60
N GLY A 34 7.43 3.70 -6.82
CA GLY A 34 8.07 2.40 -6.91
C GLY A 34 7.78 1.66 -8.22
N ILE A 35 6.56 1.78 -8.76
CA ILE A 35 6.25 1.26 -10.10
C ILE A 35 7.05 2.03 -11.16
N LEU A 36 7.14 3.36 -11.04
CA LEU A 36 7.95 4.19 -11.95
C LEU A 36 9.43 3.80 -11.93
N VAL A 37 9.99 3.45 -10.77
CA VAL A 37 11.35 2.91 -10.65
C VAL A 37 11.47 1.63 -11.46
N THR A 38 10.60 0.66 -11.21
CA THR A 38 10.63 -0.66 -11.88
C THR A 38 10.49 -0.51 -13.40
N THR A 39 9.54 0.29 -13.88
CA THR A 39 9.35 0.52 -15.31
C THR A 39 10.51 1.27 -15.95
N SER A 40 11.10 2.26 -15.26
CA SER A 40 12.28 2.99 -15.75
C SER A 40 13.47 2.05 -15.95
N ILE A 41 13.71 1.15 -14.99
CA ILE A 41 14.79 0.15 -15.11
C ILE A 41 14.52 -0.84 -16.24
N SER A 42 13.27 -1.31 -16.40
CA SER A 42 12.89 -2.22 -17.49
C SER A 42 13.08 -1.60 -18.89
N TYR A 43 12.80 -0.31 -19.05
CA TYR A 43 12.98 0.42 -20.31
C TYR A 43 14.39 0.96 -20.54
N ALA A 44 15.29 0.82 -19.56
CA ALA A 44 16.66 1.32 -19.66
C ALA A 44 17.48 0.63 -20.77
N SER A 45 17.04 -0.54 -21.25
CA SER A 45 17.64 -1.22 -22.41
C SER A 45 17.46 -0.41 -23.70
N TYR A 46 16.33 0.31 -23.85
CA TYR A 46 16.04 1.15 -25.01
C TYR A 46 16.55 2.57 -24.85
N ILE A 47 16.43 3.13 -23.64
CA ILE A 47 16.83 4.50 -23.34
C ILE A 47 17.70 4.49 -22.07
N PRO A 48 19.05 4.48 -22.21
CA PRO A 48 19.97 4.32 -21.09
C PRO A 48 19.81 5.35 -19.97
N ALA A 49 19.36 6.58 -20.29
CA ALA A 49 19.11 7.63 -19.31
C ALA A 49 18.08 7.23 -18.23
N LEU A 50 17.11 6.36 -18.55
CA LEU A 50 16.13 5.89 -17.56
C LEU A 50 16.75 5.04 -16.45
N ARG A 51 17.93 4.46 -16.66
CA ARG A 51 18.64 3.74 -15.60
C ARG A 51 18.96 4.66 -14.43
N THR A 52 19.58 5.81 -14.73
CA THR A 52 19.96 6.80 -13.72
C THR A 52 18.73 7.40 -13.07
N VAL A 53 17.67 7.69 -13.85
CA VAL A 53 16.40 8.19 -13.32
C VAL A 53 15.77 7.18 -12.34
N GLY A 54 15.71 5.90 -12.72
CA GLY A 54 15.19 4.83 -11.85
C GLY A 54 15.97 4.70 -10.54
N GLN A 55 17.31 4.80 -10.59
CA GLN A 55 18.16 4.79 -9.39
C GLN A 55 17.91 5.98 -8.48
N VAL A 56 17.81 7.18 -9.03
CA VAL A 56 17.51 8.39 -8.24
C VAL A 56 16.12 8.29 -7.61
N LEU A 57 15.12 7.88 -8.39
CA LEU A 57 13.76 7.68 -7.89
C LEU A 57 13.69 6.63 -6.78
N PHE A 58 14.51 5.57 -6.86
CA PHE A 58 14.57 4.56 -5.81
C PHE A 58 15.04 5.12 -4.47
N TYR A 59 16.14 5.88 -4.44
CA TYR A 59 16.61 6.47 -3.18
C TYR A 59 15.62 7.47 -2.63
N ILE A 60 14.99 8.28 -3.48
CA ILE A 60 13.91 9.17 -3.08
C ILE A 60 12.75 8.37 -2.48
N ASN A 61 12.33 7.28 -3.13
CA ASN A 61 11.22 6.46 -2.69
C ASN A 61 11.51 5.77 -1.35
N ALA A 62 12.74 5.28 -1.15
CA ALA A 62 13.18 4.67 0.11
C ALA A 62 13.16 5.68 1.26
N VAL A 63 13.63 6.91 1.02
CA VAL A 63 13.58 8.01 2.01
C VAL A 63 12.13 8.39 2.33
N LEU A 64 11.27 8.53 1.30
CA LEU A 64 9.86 8.82 1.50
C LEU A 64 9.15 7.72 2.29
N PHE A 65 9.44 6.45 2.01
CA PHE A 65 8.90 5.33 2.78
C PHE A 65 9.32 5.39 4.25
N ALA A 66 10.60 5.63 4.55
CA ALA A 66 11.05 5.78 5.94
C ALA A 66 10.39 6.98 6.64
N LEU A 67 10.23 8.10 5.93
CA LEU A 67 9.58 9.30 6.45
C LEU A 67 8.11 9.07 6.78
N PHE A 68 7.37 8.35 5.93
CA PHE A 68 5.93 8.08 6.11
C PHE A 68 5.66 6.88 7.05
N LEU A 69 6.58 5.94 7.12
CA LEU A 69 6.50 4.81 8.06
C LEU A 69 6.53 5.28 9.52
N THR A 70 7.31 6.32 9.82
CA THR A 70 7.47 6.86 11.18
C THR A 70 6.14 7.34 11.79
N PRO A 71 5.41 8.31 11.18
CA PRO A 71 4.12 8.75 11.69
C PRO A 71 3.07 7.64 11.61
N TRP A 72 3.14 6.73 10.63
CA TRP A 72 2.22 5.59 10.54
C TRP A 72 2.34 4.64 11.74
N ILE A 73 3.55 4.23 12.11
CA ILE A 73 3.79 3.38 13.28
C ILE A 73 3.39 4.12 14.56
N MET A 74 3.78 5.40 14.69
CA MET A 74 3.40 6.20 15.86
C MET A 74 1.87 6.32 16.00
N ARG A 75 1.14 6.45 14.89
CA ARG A 75 -0.32 6.49 14.88
C ARG A 75 -0.92 5.19 15.42
N TRP A 76 -0.42 4.04 15.00
CA TRP A 76 -0.91 2.74 15.50
C TRP A 76 -0.54 2.46 16.96
N LEU A 77 0.58 3.02 17.46
CA LEU A 77 1.02 2.87 18.85
C LEU A 77 0.29 3.81 19.81
N PHE A 78 0.14 5.09 19.46
CA PHE A 78 -0.39 6.12 20.37
C PHE A 78 -1.86 6.47 20.10
N TYR A 79 -2.35 6.31 18.86
CA TYR A 79 -3.67 6.75 18.40
C TYR A 79 -4.45 5.60 17.72
N ARG A 80 -4.40 4.40 18.34
CA ARG A 80 -5.05 3.20 17.80
C ARG A 80 -6.55 3.36 17.59
N LYS A 81 -7.22 4.15 18.44
CA LYS A 81 -8.67 4.39 18.33
C LYS A 81 -9.00 5.17 17.06
N GLU A 82 -8.22 6.20 16.75
CA GLU A 82 -8.34 7.00 15.53
C GLU A 82 -8.00 6.20 14.28
N ALA A 83 -6.95 5.36 14.32
CA ALA A 83 -6.63 4.45 13.22
C ALA A 83 -7.79 3.47 12.93
N LEU A 84 -8.41 2.90 13.98
CA LEU A 84 -9.58 2.04 13.82
C LEU A 84 -10.81 2.79 13.31
N GLN A 85 -11.00 4.06 13.68
CA GLN A 85 -12.07 4.90 13.13
C GLN A 85 -11.91 5.12 11.63
N ASP A 86 -10.69 5.44 11.17
CA ASP A 86 -10.39 5.59 9.74
C ASP A 86 -10.62 4.30 8.96
N LEU A 87 -10.32 3.14 9.55
CA LEU A 87 -10.57 1.85 8.93
C LEU A 87 -12.07 1.57 8.76
N ASN A 88 -12.93 2.18 9.60
CA ASN A 88 -14.38 2.08 9.47
C ASN A 88 -14.97 3.19 8.57
N HIS A 89 -14.17 4.15 8.09
CA HIS A 89 -14.63 5.22 7.22
C HIS A 89 -14.70 4.74 5.76
N PRO A 90 -15.84 4.88 5.07
CA PRO A 90 -16.09 4.25 3.76
C PRO A 90 -15.10 4.67 2.66
N ILE A 91 -14.51 5.87 2.77
CA ILE A 91 -13.52 6.36 1.81
C ILE A 91 -12.08 6.06 2.25
N ASN A 92 -11.75 6.21 3.54
CA ASN A 92 -10.36 6.11 4.01
C ASN A 92 -9.91 4.65 4.13
N ALA A 93 -10.85 3.74 4.43
CA ALA A 93 -10.61 2.30 4.46
C ALA A 93 -9.96 1.81 3.14
N ASN A 94 -10.41 2.33 2.00
CA ASN A 94 -9.91 1.99 0.67
C ASN A 94 -8.41 2.25 0.47
N PHE A 95 -7.80 3.13 1.27
CA PHE A 95 -6.37 3.42 1.18
C PHE A 95 -5.51 2.54 2.09
N TYR A 96 -6.06 1.78 3.03
CA TYR A 96 -5.27 0.88 3.89
C TYR A 96 -4.44 -0.18 3.14
N PRO A 97 -4.94 -0.81 2.06
CA PRO A 97 -4.16 -1.75 1.25
C PRO A 97 -2.93 -1.11 0.59
N THR A 98 -2.86 0.23 0.50
CA THR A 98 -1.71 0.90 -0.13
C THR A 98 -0.42 0.74 0.68
N PHE A 99 -0.51 0.65 2.01
CA PHE A 99 0.65 0.44 2.87
C PHE A 99 1.37 -0.89 2.61
N PRO A 100 0.70 -2.06 2.72
CA PRO A 100 1.37 -3.33 2.46
C PRO A 100 1.75 -3.49 0.97
N ALA A 101 0.97 -2.95 0.03
CA ALA A 101 1.35 -2.93 -1.38
C ALA A 101 2.63 -2.11 -1.63
N ALA A 102 2.79 -0.96 -0.96
CA ALA A 102 4.00 -0.15 -1.02
C ALA A 102 5.22 -0.91 -0.49
N ILE A 103 5.08 -1.70 0.58
CA ILE A 103 6.15 -2.57 1.09
C ILE A 103 6.58 -3.57 0.01
N VAL A 104 5.62 -4.27 -0.62
CA VAL A 104 5.92 -5.28 -1.64
C VAL A 104 6.66 -4.66 -2.85
N ILE A 105 6.18 -3.51 -3.35
CA ILE A 105 6.82 -2.79 -4.45
C ILE A 105 8.21 -2.28 -4.07
N LEU A 106 8.36 -1.71 -2.87
CA LEU A 106 9.67 -1.23 -2.42
C LEU A 106 10.68 -2.37 -2.33
N GLY A 107 10.24 -3.56 -1.87
CA GLY A 107 11.03 -4.78 -1.89
C GLY A 107 11.55 -5.14 -3.28
N SER A 108 10.68 -5.07 -4.29
CA SER A 108 11.08 -5.26 -5.70
C SER A 108 12.18 -4.28 -6.12
N ASN A 109 12.06 -3.01 -5.74
CA ASN A 109 13.05 -2.00 -6.11
C ASN A 109 14.43 -2.28 -5.47
N PHE A 110 14.46 -2.73 -4.21
CA PHE A 110 15.70 -3.18 -3.55
C PHE A 110 16.35 -4.37 -4.27
N MET A 111 15.54 -5.30 -4.81
CA MET A 111 16.05 -6.41 -5.61
C MET A 111 16.61 -5.94 -6.95
N LEU A 112 15.89 -5.04 -7.64
CA LEU A 112 16.24 -4.60 -8.99
C LEU A 112 17.49 -3.72 -9.02
N ILE A 113 17.67 -2.85 -8.02
CA ILE A 113 18.74 -1.84 -8.02
C ILE A 113 19.92 -2.26 -7.15
N GLU A 114 19.65 -2.63 -5.90
CA GLU A 114 20.70 -2.98 -4.92
C GLU A 114 21.01 -4.49 -4.92
N LYS A 115 20.31 -5.29 -5.73
CA LYS A 115 20.47 -6.76 -5.81
C LYS A 115 20.25 -7.46 -4.47
N LEU A 116 19.45 -6.86 -3.58
CA LEU A 116 19.15 -7.39 -2.25
C LEU A 116 17.96 -8.34 -2.30
N PHE A 117 18.17 -9.54 -2.85
CA PHE A 117 17.13 -10.57 -3.01
C PHE A 117 16.39 -10.88 -1.69
N ASN A 118 17.16 -11.07 -0.60
CA ASN A 118 16.58 -11.41 0.71
C ASN A 118 15.68 -10.30 1.25
N VAL A 119 16.04 -9.02 1.05
CA VAL A 119 15.21 -7.88 1.52
C VAL A 119 13.90 -7.84 0.76
N GLY A 120 13.93 -8.00 -0.57
CA GLY A 120 12.72 -8.03 -1.37
C GLY A 120 11.83 -9.23 -1.05
N LEU A 121 12.41 -10.41 -0.82
CA LEU A 121 11.68 -11.59 -0.38
C LEU A 121 10.99 -11.35 0.96
N TRP A 122 11.69 -10.83 1.96
CA TRP A 122 11.11 -10.53 3.27
C TRP A 122 9.97 -9.52 3.17
N MET A 123 10.16 -8.45 2.40
CA MET A 123 9.12 -7.45 2.15
C MET A 123 7.90 -8.05 1.43
N TRP A 124 8.11 -8.96 0.48
CA TRP A 124 7.03 -9.65 -0.21
C TRP A 124 6.29 -10.63 0.71
N VAL A 125 6.99 -11.44 1.50
CA VAL A 125 6.41 -12.41 2.44
C VAL A 125 5.60 -11.71 3.54
N VAL A 126 6.05 -10.54 4.02
CA VAL A 126 5.32 -9.77 5.03
C VAL A 126 4.18 -8.97 4.39
N GLY A 127 4.43 -8.30 3.26
CA GLY A 127 3.46 -7.42 2.62
C GLY A 127 2.30 -8.19 1.98
N SER A 128 2.55 -9.33 1.34
CA SER A 128 1.50 -10.04 0.57
C SER A 128 0.33 -10.52 1.45
N PRO A 129 0.54 -11.18 2.60
CA PRO A 129 -0.56 -11.59 3.48
C PRO A 129 -1.34 -10.38 4.02
N ILE A 130 -0.65 -9.28 4.36
CA ILE A 130 -1.30 -8.07 4.87
C ILE A 130 -2.16 -7.42 3.77
N THR A 131 -1.65 -7.37 2.54
CA THR A 131 -2.40 -6.91 1.35
C THR A 131 -3.64 -7.76 1.15
N VAL A 132 -3.52 -9.09 1.22
CA VAL A 132 -4.67 -10.00 1.11
C VAL A 132 -5.72 -9.68 2.18
N ILE A 133 -5.32 -9.58 3.44
CA ILE A 133 -6.24 -9.27 4.55
C ILE A 133 -7.00 -7.97 4.26
N PHE A 134 -6.30 -6.87 3.96
CA PHE A 134 -6.95 -5.60 3.69
C PHE A 134 -7.80 -5.62 2.42
N ALA A 135 -7.39 -6.38 1.40
CA ALA A 135 -8.15 -6.49 0.16
C ALA A 135 -9.54 -7.12 0.33
N PHE A 136 -9.73 -7.96 1.35
CA PHE A 136 -11.04 -8.51 1.71
C PHE A 136 -11.77 -7.70 2.78
N VAL A 137 -11.04 -7.26 3.82
CA VAL A 137 -11.62 -6.51 4.95
C VAL A 137 -12.21 -5.18 4.49
N VAL A 138 -11.53 -4.48 3.58
CA VAL A 138 -11.94 -3.14 3.15
C VAL A 138 -13.25 -3.18 2.35
N PRO A 139 -13.40 -3.97 1.27
CA PRO A 139 -14.70 -4.12 0.61
C PRO A 139 -15.79 -4.58 1.58
N TYR A 140 -15.48 -5.51 2.50
CA TYR A 140 -16.45 -5.97 3.50
C TYR A 140 -16.97 -4.83 4.38
N ILE A 141 -16.09 -3.94 4.86
CA ILE A 141 -16.48 -2.76 5.64
C ILE A 141 -17.30 -1.79 4.79
N THR A 142 -16.84 -1.50 3.57
CA THR A 142 -17.52 -0.58 2.65
C THR A 142 -18.94 -1.06 2.33
N PHE A 143 -19.16 -2.35 2.10
CA PHE A 143 -20.48 -2.92 1.83
C PHE A 143 -21.37 -3.08 3.08
N LYS A 144 -20.78 -3.14 4.28
CA LYS A 144 -21.52 -3.26 5.54
C LYS A 144 -22.01 -1.91 6.08
N GLY A 145 -21.42 -0.79 5.67
CA GLY A 145 -21.84 0.55 6.08
C GLY A 145 -23.25 0.87 5.58
N GLU A 146 -24.17 1.24 6.48
CA GLU A 146 -25.61 1.45 6.24
C GLU A 146 -25.97 2.60 5.25
N HIS A 147 -25.00 3.29 4.67
CA HIS A 147 -25.23 4.38 3.71
C HIS A 147 -24.21 4.38 2.56
N VAL A 148 -24.15 3.31 1.76
CA VAL A 148 -23.57 3.42 0.41
C VAL A 148 -24.52 4.22 -0.46
N THR A 149 -24.63 5.53 -0.22
CA THR A 149 -25.23 6.46 -1.18
C THR A 149 -24.30 6.52 -2.40
N LEU A 150 -24.89 6.67 -3.60
CA LEU A 150 -24.17 6.72 -4.88
C LEU A 150 -23.02 7.75 -4.90
N ASP A 151 -23.07 8.76 -4.02
CA ASP A 151 -22.01 9.76 -3.83
C ASP A 151 -20.69 9.21 -3.25
N HIS A 152 -20.69 7.99 -2.69
CA HIS A 152 -19.49 7.36 -2.13
C HIS A 152 -18.75 6.43 -3.11
N ILE A 153 -19.25 6.27 -4.34
CA ILE A 153 -18.53 5.56 -5.41
C ILE A 153 -17.38 6.46 -5.87
N SER A 154 -16.23 6.27 -5.23
CA SER A 154 -14.98 6.94 -5.58
C SER A 154 -14.03 5.96 -6.29
N PRO A 155 -13.12 6.45 -7.15
CA PRO A 155 -12.08 5.63 -7.75
C PRO A 155 -11.22 4.87 -6.73
N ALA A 156 -11.20 5.31 -5.47
CA ALA A 156 -10.51 4.63 -4.38
C ALA A 156 -11.02 3.20 -4.14
N LEU A 157 -12.27 2.90 -4.50
CA LEU A 157 -12.84 1.54 -4.38
C LEU A 157 -12.04 0.49 -5.17
N PHE A 158 -11.28 0.90 -6.20
CA PHE A 158 -10.42 0.02 -6.98
C PHE A 158 -9.02 -0.19 -6.38
N ILE A 159 -8.65 0.51 -5.30
CA ILE A 159 -7.35 0.34 -4.65
C ILE A 159 -7.17 -1.08 -4.07
N PRO A 160 -8.13 -1.66 -3.31
CA PRO A 160 -8.02 -3.03 -2.81
C PRO A 160 -7.73 -4.09 -3.88
N PRO A 161 -8.49 -4.20 -5.00
CA PRO A 161 -8.18 -5.20 -6.03
C PRO A 161 -6.86 -4.91 -6.75
N VAL A 162 -6.52 -3.64 -6.99
CA VAL A 162 -5.23 -3.28 -7.62
C VAL A 162 -4.05 -3.63 -6.71
N ALA A 163 -4.19 -3.46 -5.40
CA ALA A 163 -3.17 -3.87 -4.44
C ALA A 163 -2.89 -5.38 -4.49
N LEU A 164 -3.91 -6.22 -4.73
CA LEU A 164 -3.71 -7.68 -4.91
C LEU A 164 -2.87 -8.01 -6.14
N LEU A 165 -2.96 -7.22 -7.22
CA LEU A 165 -2.16 -7.43 -8.43
C LEU A 165 -0.68 -7.16 -8.21
N VAL A 166 -0.30 -6.44 -7.15
CA VAL A 166 1.10 -6.21 -6.79
C VAL A 166 1.82 -7.49 -6.37
N ILE A 167 1.09 -8.44 -5.79
CA ILE A 167 1.63 -9.73 -5.33
C ILE A 167 2.25 -10.51 -6.51
N PRO A 168 1.53 -10.81 -7.61
CA PRO A 168 2.11 -11.48 -8.78
C PRO A 168 3.16 -10.65 -9.53
N ILE A 169 3.03 -9.32 -9.56
CA ILE A 169 4.01 -8.45 -10.23
C ILE A 169 5.40 -8.67 -9.63
N VAL A 170 5.52 -8.58 -8.31
CA VAL A 170 6.81 -8.77 -7.63
C VAL A 170 7.12 -10.26 -7.44
N GLY A 171 6.11 -11.05 -7.12
CA GLY A 171 6.28 -12.46 -6.79
C GLY A 171 6.72 -13.33 -7.97
N SER A 172 6.45 -12.89 -9.19
CA SER A 172 6.95 -13.53 -10.42
C SER A 172 8.48 -13.59 -10.47
N SER A 173 9.17 -12.62 -9.86
CA SER A 173 10.64 -12.56 -9.85
C SER A 173 11.29 -13.62 -8.94
N PHE A 174 10.51 -14.24 -8.05
CA PHE A 174 10.99 -15.30 -7.16
C PHE A 174 10.80 -16.70 -7.73
N ILE A 175 9.97 -16.87 -8.75
CA ILE A 175 9.66 -18.19 -9.33
C ILE A 175 10.96 -18.82 -9.86
N GLY A 176 11.20 -20.08 -9.50
CA GLY A 176 12.39 -20.81 -9.93
C GLY A 176 13.67 -20.49 -9.15
N HIS A 177 13.62 -19.61 -8.14
CA HIS A 177 14.73 -19.39 -7.20
C HIS A 177 14.69 -20.36 -6.01
N PHE A 178 13.57 -21.03 -5.78
CA PHE A 178 13.36 -22.01 -4.72
C PHE A 178 13.06 -23.39 -5.31
N THR A 179 13.20 -24.43 -4.49
CA THR A 179 12.82 -25.79 -4.86
C THR A 179 11.87 -26.38 -3.81
N GLY A 180 10.95 -27.25 -4.27
CA GLY A 180 9.95 -27.91 -3.42
C GLY A 180 8.81 -27.00 -2.99
N TRP A 181 8.29 -27.22 -1.78
CA TRP A 181 7.06 -26.61 -1.27
C TRP A 181 7.06 -25.06 -1.29
N ALA A 182 8.23 -24.42 -1.13
CA ALA A 182 8.33 -22.96 -1.11
C ALA A 182 8.02 -22.32 -2.48
N ASP A 183 8.45 -22.95 -3.58
CA ASP A 183 8.17 -22.45 -4.94
C ASP A 183 6.68 -22.63 -5.28
N GLU A 184 6.08 -23.75 -4.87
CA GLU A 184 4.64 -23.99 -4.99
C GLU A 184 3.80 -22.93 -4.26
N TRP A 185 4.20 -22.54 -3.05
CA TRP A 185 3.53 -21.46 -2.31
C TRP A 185 3.62 -20.10 -2.99
N ILE A 186 4.79 -19.77 -3.55
CA ILE A 186 4.98 -18.51 -4.29
C ILE A 186 4.07 -18.51 -5.53
N ILE A 187 4.08 -19.59 -6.29
CA ILE A 187 3.22 -19.76 -7.47
C ILE A 187 1.74 -19.63 -7.07
N PHE A 188 1.31 -20.33 -6.02
CA PHE A 188 -0.05 -20.24 -5.50
C PHE A 188 -0.42 -18.81 -5.11
N ALA A 189 0.42 -18.12 -4.34
CA ALA A 189 0.18 -16.74 -3.92
C ALA A 189 0.07 -15.78 -5.11
N ASN A 190 0.90 -15.97 -6.14
CA ASN A 190 0.84 -15.18 -7.37
C ASN A 190 -0.46 -15.40 -8.14
N TYR A 191 -0.86 -16.66 -8.36
CA TYR A 191 -2.14 -16.98 -9.02
C TYR A 191 -3.35 -16.52 -8.20
N PHE A 192 -3.28 -16.64 -6.88
CA PHE A 192 -4.31 -16.15 -5.97
C PHE A 192 -4.44 -14.63 -6.06
N GLY A 193 -3.33 -13.89 -5.95
CA GLY A 193 -3.34 -12.42 -6.05
C GLY A 193 -3.88 -11.94 -7.39
N LEU A 194 -3.46 -12.58 -8.50
CA LEU A 194 -3.97 -12.29 -9.84
C LEU A 194 -5.47 -12.57 -9.96
N GLY A 195 -5.90 -13.77 -9.57
CA GLY A 195 -7.29 -14.21 -9.69
C GLY A 195 -8.23 -13.42 -8.79
N ALA A 196 -7.91 -13.31 -7.50
CA ALA A 196 -8.71 -12.56 -6.54
C ALA A 196 -8.78 -11.06 -6.93
N GLY A 197 -7.66 -10.45 -7.29
CA GLY A 197 -7.62 -9.06 -7.75
C GLY A 197 -8.49 -8.83 -8.97
N PHE A 198 -8.39 -9.70 -9.98
CA PHE A 198 -9.18 -9.63 -11.20
C PHE A 198 -10.70 -9.79 -10.95
N PHE A 199 -11.11 -10.81 -10.19
CA PHE A 199 -12.54 -11.03 -9.93
C PHE A 199 -13.16 -9.97 -9.02
N ILE A 200 -12.43 -9.50 -7.99
CA ILE A 200 -12.91 -8.38 -7.15
C ILE A 200 -13.04 -7.11 -8.00
N TYR A 201 -12.07 -6.84 -8.88
CA TYR A 201 -12.15 -5.69 -9.80
C TYR A 201 -13.40 -5.75 -10.67
N LEU A 202 -13.70 -6.90 -11.28
CA LEU A 202 -14.90 -7.09 -12.09
C LEU A 202 -16.19 -6.94 -11.28
N ALA A 203 -16.23 -7.48 -10.06
CA ALA A 203 -17.40 -7.37 -9.19
C ALA A 203 -17.68 -5.90 -8.82
N LEU A 204 -16.64 -5.12 -8.53
CA LEU A 204 -16.78 -3.69 -8.24
C LEU A 204 -17.18 -2.89 -9.49
N LEU A 205 -16.59 -3.21 -10.64
CA LEU A 205 -16.94 -2.60 -11.92
C LEU A 205 -18.41 -2.85 -12.30
N ALA A 206 -18.95 -4.01 -11.96
CA ALA A 206 -20.36 -4.33 -12.24
C ALA A 206 -21.36 -3.55 -11.36
N VAL A 207 -20.90 -3.01 -10.23
CA VAL A 207 -21.73 -2.28 -9.25
C VAL A 207 -21.57 -0.75 -9.40
N SER A 208 -20.47 -0.28 -10.00
CA SER A 208 -20.19 1.13 -10.31
C SER A 208 -20.85 1.60 -11.60
#